data_AF-A0A521UUG2-F1
#
_entry.id   AF-A0A521UUG2-F1
#
_cell.length_a   1.000
_cell.length_b   1.000
_cell.length_c   1.000
_cell.angle_alpha   90.00
_cell.angle_beta   90.00
_cell.angle_gamma   90.00
#
_symmetry.space_group_name_H-M   'P 1'
#
loop_
_entity.id
_entity.type
_entity.pdbx_description
1 polymer ?
#
loop_
_entity_poly.entity_id
_entity_poly.type
_entity_poly.pdbx_seq_one_letter_code
_entity_poly.pdbx_strand_id
1 'polypeptide(L)'
;MRTTLTLDDDVAAALERLRKTRKIGLKALVNEALREGLQQMHARPRRRQRFHTQPVDLGRLRIGGLDNVGEALAIAEGEPSK
;
A
#
# COMPACT_ATOMS: atom_id res chain seq x y z
N MET A 1 16.92 -0.36 -32.36
CA MET A 1 18.24 -0.84 -31.87
C MET A 1 18.17 -2.34 -31.62
N ARG A 2 19.25 -3.09 -31.90
CA ARG A 2 19.38 -4.49 -31.48
C ARG A 2 20.24 -4.51 -30.22
N THR A 3 19.75 -5.16 -29.17
CA THR A 3 20.37 -5.16 -27.85
C THR A 3 20.13 -6.53 -27.22
N THR A 4 21.12 -7.04 -26.50
CA THR A 4 20.98 -8.25 -25.69
C THR A 4 20.87 -7.81 -24.24
N LEU A 5 19.85 -8.28 -23.54
CA LEU A 5 19.60 -7.98 -22.13
C LEU A 5 19.47 -9.30 -21.38
N THR A 6 20.21 -9.44 -20.28
CA THR A 6 20.01 -10.52 -19.32
C THR A 6 18.91 -10.10 -18.35
N LEU A 7 17.95 -10.98 -18.11
CA LEU A 7 16.83 -10.75 -17.19
C LEU A 7 16.94 -11.70 -16.01
N ASP A 8 16.68 -11.20 -14.82
CA ASP A 8 16.54 -12.04 -13.62
C ASP A 8 15.32 -12.96 -13.75
N ASP A 9 15.36 -14.11 -13.09
CA ASP A 9 14.34 -15.17 -13.23
C ASP A 9 12.94 -14.69 -12.86
N ASP A 10 12.83 -13.83 -11.85
CA ASP A 10 11.56 -13.26 -11.39
C ASP A 10 10.98 -12.26 -12.42
N VAL A 11 11.82 -11.44 -13.05
CA VAL A 11 11.45 -10.52 -14.12
C VAL A 11 11.02 -11.29 -15.36
N ALA A 12 11.77 -12.32 -15.76
CA ALA A 12 11.42 -13.17 -16.89
C ALA A 12 10.06 -13.87 -16.67
N ALA A 13 9.82 -14.40 -15.46
CA ALA A 13 8.55 -15.01 -15.10
C ALA A 13 7.38 -14.01 -15.10
N ALA A 14 7.61 -12.78 -14.63
CA ALA A 14 6.60 -11.71 -14.65
C ALA A 14 6.22 -11.30 -16.08
N LEU A 15 7.21 -11.15 -16.97
CA LEU A 15 6.98 -10.86 -18.38
C LEU A 15 6.20 -11.98 -19.06
N GLU A 16 6.52 -13.26 -18.79
CA GLU A 16 5.78 -14.37 -19.40
C GLU A 16 4.32 -14.42 -18.94
N ARG A 17 4.04 -14.14 -17.65
CA ARG A 17 2.67 -14.02 -17.14
C ARG A 17 1.90 -12.90 -17.86
N LEU A 18 2.49 -11.71 -17.98
CA LEU A 18 1.88 -10.58 -18.67
C LEU A 18 1.66 -10.87 -20.16
N ARG A 19 2.61 -11.56 -20.80
CA ARG A 19 2.52 -11.97 -22.20
C ARG A 19 1.30 -12.86 -22.45
N LYS A 20 1.06 -13.84 -21.56
CA LYS A 20 -0.12 -14.74 -21.64
C LYS A 20 -1.43 -13.98 -21.50
N THR A 21 -1.50 -13.01 -20.59
CA THR A 21 -2.71 -12.21 -20.36
C THR A 21 -2.99 -11.25 -21.52
N ARG A 22 -1.98 -10.53 -22.00
CA ARG A 22 -2.13 -9.46 -23.00
C ARG A 22 -2.04 -9.95 -24.45
N LYS A 23 -1.52 -11.16 -24.69
CA LYS A 23 -1.35 -11.77 -26.03
C LYS A 23 -0.52 -10.92 -27.00
N ILE A 24 0.50 -10.21 -26.50
CA ILE A 24 1.43 -9.39 -27.31
C ILE A 24 2.82 -10.03 -27.39
N GLY A 25 3.62 -9.64 -28.39
CA GLY A 25 4.98 -10.16 -28.55
C GLY A 25 5.95 -9.67 -27.45
N LEU A 26 6.96 -10.49 -27.12
CA LEU A 26 7.96 -10.19 -26.07
C LEU A 26 8.62 -8.82 -26.27
N LYS A 27 9.03 -8.49 -27.50
CA LYS A 27 9.63 -7.20 -27.83
C LYS A 27 8.70 -6.02 -27.51
N ALA A 28 7.41 -6.14 -27.86
CA ALA A 28 6.44 -5.07 -27.60
C ALA A 28 6.25 -4.88 -26.10
N LEU A 29 6.03 -5.98 -25.37
CA LEU A 29 5.86 -5.98 -23.92
C LEU A 29 7.07 -5.40 -23.18
N VAL A 30 8.29 -5.82 -23.54
CA VAL A 30 9.52 -5.32 -22.92
C VAL A 30 9.68 -3.82 -23.14
N ASN A 31 9.43 -3.33 -24.36
CA ASN A 31 9.52 -1.88 -24.63
C ASN A 31 8.43 -1.08 -23.90
N GLU A 32 7.21 -1.60 -23.78
CA GLU A 32 6.14 -0.96 -23.02
C GLU A 32 6.51 -0.88 -21.53
N ALA A 33 6.91 -2.00 -20.93
CA ALA A 33 7.32 -2.06 -19.53
C ALA A 33 8.51 -1.13 -19.24
N LEU A 34 9.52 -1.07 -20.12
CA LEU A 34 10.65 -0.16 -19.97
C LEU A 34 10.24 1.31 -20.07
N ARG A 35 9.33 1.67 -20.97
CA ARG A 35 8.84 3.06 -21.07
C ARG A 35 8.11 3.47 -19.79
N GLU A 36 7.20 2.63 -19.30
CA GLU A 36 6.48 2.90 -18.06
C GLU A 36 7.44 2.98 -16.86
N GLY A 37 8.40 2.05 -16.77
CA GLY A 37 9.41 2.01 -15.72
C GLY A 37 10.29 3.27 -15.72
N LEU A 38 10.82 3.66 -16.88
CA LEU A 38 11.65 4.87 -17.00
C LEU A 38 10.84 6.14 -16.66
N GLN A 39 9.58 6.24 -17.09
CA GLN A 39 8.71 7.35 -16.71
C GLN A 39 8.51 7.42 -15.20
N GLN A 40 8.30 6.28 -14.53
CA GLN A 40 8.15 6.22 -13.08
C GLN A 40 9.45 6.54 -12.33
N MET A 41 10.60 6.10 -12.85
CA MET A 41 11.92 6.40 -12.28
C MET A 41 12.27 7.89 -12.39
N HIS A 42 11.84 8.55 -13.46
CA HIS A 42 12.02 10.00 -13.65
C HIS A 42 10.94 10.85 -12.98
N ALA A 43 9.80 10.25 -12.60
CA ALA A 43 8.75 10.99 -11.94
C ALA A 43 9.23 11.48 -10.56
N ARG A 44 9.01 12.76 -10.27
CA ARG A 44 9.24 13.30 -8.92
C ARG A 44 8.43 12.46 -7.93
N PRO A 45 9.02 12.01 -6.80
CA PRO A 45 8.32 11.19 -5.83
C PRO A 45 6.97 11.84 -5.51
N ARG A 46 5.87 11.13 -5.78
CA ARG A 46 4.54 11.63 -5.41
C ARG A 46 4.60 11.90 -3.92
N ARG A 47 4.46 13.17 -3.52
CA ARG A 47 4.40 13.57 -2.12
C ARG A 47 3.23 12.77 -1.51
N ARG A 48 3.55 11.71 -0.76
CA ARG A 48 2.54 10.93 -0.04
C ARG A 48 1.82 11.93 0.85
N GLN A 49 0.55 12.16 0.60
CA GLN A 49 -0.26 12.89 1.56
C GLN A 49 -0.25 12.05 2.83
N ARG A 50 0.13 12.68 3.95
CA ARG A 50 0.02 12.03 5.25
C ARG A 50 -1.45 11.66 5.44
N PHE A 51 -1.72 10.40 5.73
CA PHE A 51 -3.05 9.99 6.14
C PHE A 51 -3.33 10.63 7.51
N HIS A 52 -4.47 11.29 7.62
CA HIS A 52 -4.94 11.88 8.86
C HIS A 52 -6.29 11.25 9.19
N THR A 53 -6.40 10.65 10.38
CA THR A 53 -7.69 10.20 10.91
C THR A 53 -8.56 11.43 11.15
N GLN A 54 -9.78 11.44 10.59
CA GLN A 54 -10.75 12.49 10.89
C GLN A 54 -11.33 12.23 12.29
N PRO A 55 -11.09 13.11 13.28
CA PRO A 55 -11.70 12.95 14.59
C PRO A 55 -13.20 13.23 14.51
N VAL A 56 -13.96 12.55 15.35
CA VAL A 56 -15.39 12.81 15.58
C VAL A 56 -15.59 13.19 17.04
N ASP A 57 -16.58 14.04 17.31
CA ASP A 57 -16.95 14.39 18.68
C ASP A 57 -17.73 13.24 19.32
N LEU A 58 -17.14 12.62 20.35
CA LEU A 58 -17.76 11.54 21.14
C LEU A 58 -18.42 12.06 22.42
N GLY A 59 -18.41 13.38 22.65
CA GLY A 59 -18.90 14.01 23.86
C GLY A 59 -17.96 13.89 25.05
N ARG A 60 -18.49 14.20 26.24
CA ARG A 60 -17.70 14.20 27.49
C ARG A 60 -17.40 12.77 27.94
N LEU A 61 -16.15 12.54 28.35
CA LEU A 61 -15.72 11.30 28.99
C LEU A 61 -16.57 11.00 30.24
N ARG A 62 -17.11 9.79 30.31
CA ARG A 62 -18.01 9.34 31.40
C ARG A 62 -17.30 8.52 32.50
N ILE A 63 -16.00 8.30 32.34
CA ILE A 63 -15.14 7.54 33.26
C ILE A 63 -13.97 8.42 33.71
N GLY A 64 -13.26 8.00 34.77
CA GLY A 64 -12.16 8.78 35.36
C GLY A 64 -10.95 8.99 34.44
N GLY A 65 -10.73 8.09 33.48
CA GLY A 65 -9.63 8.17 32.52
C GLY A 65 -9.63 6.99 31.54
N LEU A 66 -8.82 7.10 30.49
CA LEU A 66 -8.59 6.04 29.49
C LEU A 66 -7.17 5.45 29.58
N ASP A 67 -6.36 5.93 30.51
CA ASP A 67 -4.96 5.50 30.68
C ASP A 67 -4.86 4.04 31.17
N ASN A 68 -5.93 3.54 31.79
CA ASN A 68 -6.09 2.14 32.17
C ASN A 68 -7.19 1.48 31.32
N VAL A 69 -6.77 0.78 30.26
CA VAL A 69 -7.70 0.10 29.33
C VAL A 69 -8.55 -0.95 30.03
N GLY A 70 -7.98 -1.69 31.00
CA GLY A 70 -8.70 -2.75 31.71
C GLY A 70 -9.85 -2.21 32.54
N GLU A 71 -9.59 -1.15 33.30
CA GLU A 71 -10.62 -0.47 34.10
C GLU A 71 -11.68 0.21 33.21
N ALA A 72 -11.26 0.84 32.11
CA ALA A 72 -12.19 1.45 31.17
C ALA A 72 -13.15 0.42 30.55
N LEU A 73 -12.66 -0.77 30.21
CA LEU A 73 -13.48 -1.87 29.70
C LEU A 73 -14.41 -2.41 30.78
N ALA A 74 -13.92 -2.65 32.01
CA ALA A 74 -14.74 -3.12 33.11
C ALA A 74 -15.93 -2.19 33.38
N ILE A 75 -15.69 -0.87 33.41
CA ILE A 75 -16.78 0.12 33.58
C ILE A 75 -17.74 0.10 32.38
N ALA A 76 -17.23 -0.03 31.15
CA ALA A 76 -18.06 -0.13 29.95
C ALA A 76 -18.92 -1.41 29.92
N GLU A 77 -18.43 -2.50 30.54
CA GLU A 77 -19.14 -3.78 30.69
C GLU A 77 -20.11 -3.80 31.88
N GLY A 78 -20.14 -2.73 32.69
CA GLY A 78 -21.08 -2.56 33.80
C GLY A 78 -20.54 -2.97 35.18
N GLU A 79 -19.24 -3.22 35.30
CA GLU A 79 -18.61 -3.45 36.59
C GLU A 79 -18.47 -2.15 37.39
N PRO A 80 -18.66 -2.20 38.72
CA PRO A 80 -18.47 -1.04 39.56
C PRO A 80 -16.99 -0.62 39.58
N SER A 81 -16.73 0.66 39.31
CA SER A 81 -15.43 1.29 39.57
C SER A 81 -15.13 1.25 41.08
N LYS A 82 -13.88 0.97 41.44
CA LYS A 82 -13.42 0.80 42.82
C LYS A 82 -13.03 2.12 43.47
#